data_AF-A0A8J5U5K9-F1
#
_entry.id   AF-A0A8J5U5K9-F1
#
_cell.length_a   1.000
_cell.length_b   1.000
_cell.length_c   1.000
_cell.angle_alpha   90.00
_cell.angle_beta   90.00
_cell.angle_gamma   90.00
#
_symmetry.space_group_name_H-M   'P 1'
#
loop_
_entity.id
_entity.type
_entity.pdbx_description
1 polymer ?
#
loop_
_entity_poly.entity_id
_entity_poly.type
_entity_poly.pdbx_seq_one_letter_code
_entity_poly.pdbx_strand_id
1 'polypeptide(L)'
;MGQCLIRIHIIQQCSKTRWVHHHGHARYAKYNVLKSAIVLRVGRDVFAGDHSSEEELQPRTELLNFSERFNAELPLRGVHLSIIVCDFATQEMAPGDEALGIIPVLVYDGGASVLDCIWPIDSRAGRASSGNFYIELAQALE
;
A
#
# COMPACT_ATOMS: atom_id res chain seq x y z
N MET A 1 -2.69 6.08 -14.59
CA MET A 1 -3.03 7.34 -13.88
C MET A 1 -3.25 7.02 -12.42
N GLY A 2 -2.44 7.58 -11.50
CA GLY A 2 -2.59 7.33 -10.07
C GLY A 2 -3.73 8.18 -9.51
N GLN A 3 -4.75 7.53 -8.93
CA GLN A 3 -5.80 8.23 -8.19
C GLN A 3 -5.28 8.58 -6.80
N CYS A 4 -5.51 9.83 -6.37
CA CYS A 4 -5.22 10.27 -5.01
C CYS A 4 -6.43 9.92 -4.15
N LEU A 5 -6.34 8.84 -3.37
CA LEU A 5 -7.49 8.28 -2.66
C LEU A 5 -7.41 8.62 -1.16
N ILE A 6 -8.48 9.22 -0.65
CA ILE A 6 -8.72 9.46 0.77
C ILE A 6 -8.86 8.09 1.48
N ARG A 7 -8.44 7.97 2.74
CA ARG A 7 -8.43 6.69 3.51
C ARG A 7 -9.70 5.87 3.42
N ILE A 8 -10.87 6.49 3.50
CA ILE A 8 -12.18 5.81 3.39
C ILE A 8 -12.35 5.20 1.99
N HIS A 9 -11.92 5.91 0.95
CA HIS A 9 -12.03 5.42 -0.42
C HIS A 9 -11.10 4.23 -0.64
N ILE A 10 -9.89 4.23 -0.08
CA ILE A 10 -8.98 3.09 -0.17
C ILE A 10 -9.62 1.85 0.47
N ILE A 11 -10.15 1.97 1.69
CA ILE A 11 -10.82 0.88 2.39
C ILE A 11 -12.00 0.33 1.57
N GLN A 12 -12.83 1.22 1.02
CA GLN A 12 -13.98 0.83 0.19
C GLN A 12 -13.59 0.23 -1.17
N GLN A 13 -12.45 0.60 -1.75
CA GLN A 13 -11.97 0.01 -3.00
C GLN A 13 -11.24 -1.31 -2.74
N CYS A 14 -10.54 -1.45 -1.62
CA CYS A 14 -9.92 -2.71 -1.22
C CYS A 14 -10.95 -3.83 -1.11
N SER A 15 -12.19 -3.54 -0.66
CA SER A 15 -13.28 -4.52 -0.61
C SER A 15 -13.84 -4.95 -1.98
N LYS A 16 -13.54 -4.20 -3.06
CA LYS A 16 -14.09 -4.42 -4.41
C LYS A 16 -13.04 -4.83 -5.44
N THR A 17 -11.78 -4.58 -5.17
CA THR A 17 -10.68 -4.80 -6.10
C THR A 17 -9.98 -6.12 -5.80
N ARG A 18 -9.39 -6.73 -6.84
CA ARG A 18 -8.53 -7.92 -6.69
C ARG A 18 -7.05 -7.58 -6.70
N TRP A 19 -6.72 -6.34 -7.00
CA TRP A 19 -5.36 -5.84 -7.10
C TRP A 19 -5.28 -4.45 -6.50
N VAL A 20 -4.37 -4.26 -5.55
CA VAL A 20 -4.06 -2.95 -4.96
C VAL A 20 -2.57 -2.68 -5.16
N HIS A 21 -2.26 -1.58 -5.84
CA HIS A 21 -0.89 -1.10 -5.98
C HIS A 21 -0.72 0.18 -5.17
N HIS A 22 0.26 0.18 -4.26
CA HIS A 22 0.66 1.38 -3.54
C HIS A 22 2.15 1.64 -3.79
N HIS A 23 2.49 2.89 -4.09
CA HIS A 23 3.86 3.35 -4.15
C HIS A 23 3.94 4.64 -3.34
N GLY A 24 4.74 4.65 -2.28
CA GLY A 24 4.87 5.83 -1.44
C GLY A 24 5.79 5.63 -0.26
N HIS A 25 5.39 6.21 0.87
CA HIS A 25 6.07 6.08 2.14
C HIS A 25 5.24 5.22 3.10
N ALA A 26 5.91 4.59 4.05
CA ALA A 26 5.27 3.91 5.16
C ALA A 26 6.05 4.23 6.42
N ARG A 27 5.33 4.19 7.53
CA ARG A 27 5.92 4.15 8.86
C ARG A 27 5.93 2.69 9.28
N TYR A 28 7.10 2.10 9.37
CA TYR A 28 7.27 0.76 9.92
C TYR A 28 7.56 0.84 11.42
N ALA A 29 6.77 0.11 12.22
CA ALA A 29 6.93 0.07 13.67
C ALA A 29 7.45 -1.32 14.09
N LYS A 30 8.78 -1.45 14.10
CA LYS A 30 9.53 -2.69 14.39
C LYS A 30 8.99 -3.50 15.59
N TYR A 31 8.79 -2.84 16.72
CA TYR A 31 8.34 -3.49 17.97
C TYR A 31 6.83 -3.72 18.07
N ASN A 32 6.04 -3.14 17.17
CA ASN A 32 4.59 -3.32 17.16
C ASN A 32 4.07 -3.08 15.74
N VAL A 33 4.01 -4.17 14.96
CA VAL A 33 3.64 -4.15 13.54
C VAL A 33 2.28 -3.50 13.31
N LEU A 34 1.34 -3.58 14.28
CA LEU A 34 0.02 -2.96 14.18
C LEU A 34 0.06 -1.42 14.17
N LYS A 35 1.13 -0.81 14.70
CA LYS A 35 1.39 0.64 14.63
C LYS A 35 2.02 1.07 13.30
N SER A 36 2.36 0.11 12.44
CA SER A 36 2.80 0.42 11.09
C SER A 36 1.65 1.05 10.31
N ALA A 37 2.00 1.92 9.38
CA ALA A 37 1.02 2.63 8.58
C ALA A 37 1.56 2.94 7.20
N ILE A 38 0.69 2.89 6.21
CA ILE A 38 0.99 3.46 4.89
C ILE A 38 0.68 4.95 4.95
N VAL A 39 1.60 5.76 4.43
CA VAL A 39 1.45 7.20 4.34
C VAL A 39 0.65 7.53 3.08
N LEU A 40 -0.57 8.00 3.29
CA LEU A 40 -1.46 8.46 2.22
C LEU A 40 -1.29 9.97 2.06
N ARG A 41 -1.08 10.40 0.82
CA ARG A 41 -1.12 11.82 0.48
C ARG A 41 -2.59 12.20 0.27
N VAL A 42 -3.10 13.19 1.01
CA VAL A 42 -4.41 13.78 0.71
C VAL A 42 -4.21 14.72 -0.49
N GLY A 43 -4.67 14.30 -1.66
CA GLY A 43 -4.80 15.16 -2.84
C GLY A 43 -6.27 15.36 -3.17
N ARG A 44 -6.61 16.51 -3.76
CA ARG A 44 -7.94 16.74 -4.34
C ARG A 44 -8.22 15.66 -5.38
N ASP A 45 -9.46 15.20 -5.41
CA ASP A 45 -9.95 14.35 -6.49
C ASP A 45 -9.85 15.14 -7.80
N VAL A 46 -8.93 14.73 -8.68
CA VAL A 46 -8.67 15.40 -9.98
C VAL A 46 -9.88 15.29 -10.93
N PHE A 47 -10.87 14.46 -10.58
CA PHE A 47 -12.12 14.29 -11.32
C PHE A 47 -13.32 14.98 -10.65
N ALA A 48 -13.16 15.52 -9.43
CA ALA A 48 -14.14 16.42 -8.86
C ALA A 48 -13.98 17.77 -9.58
N GLY A 49 -14.87 18.06 -10.53
CA GLY A 49 -14.88 19.32 -11.28
C GLY A 49 -14.79 20.52 -10.33
N ASP A 50 -13.66 21.22 -10.38
CA ASP A 50 -13.32 22.29 -9.44
C ASP A 50 -14.02 23.58 -9.88
N HIS A 51 -14.98 24.05 -9.08
CA HIS A 51 -15.31 25.46 -9.00
C HIS A 51 -14.73 26.00 -7.69
N SER A 52 -13.68 26.81 -7.86
CA SER A 52 -13.20 27.86 -6.94
C SER A 52 -12.82 27.47 -5.51
N SER A 53 -11.52 27.39 -5.24
CA SER A 53 -10.78 28.48 -4.54
C SER A 53 -9.33 28.07 -4.28
N GLU A 54 -8.42 29.00 -4.54
CA GLU A 54 -6.99 28.91 -4.21
C GLU A 54 -6.80 29.16 -2.70
N GLU A 55 -7.06 28.14 -1.88
CA GLU A 55 -6.46 28.08 -0.55
C GLU A 55 -5.23 27.15 -0.60
N GLU A 56 -4.07 27.72 -0.24
CA GLU A 56 -2.82 26.99 0.02
C GLU A 56 -3.03 25.99 1.17
N LEU A 57 -3.55 24.81 0.84
CA LEU A 57 -3.76 23.72 1.78
C LEU A 57 -2.41 23.02 1.99
N GLN A 58 -1.80 23.19 3.16
CA GLN A 58 -0.65 22.35 3.55
C GLN A 58 -0.99 20.88 3.32
N PRO A 59 -0.08 20.06 2.74
CA PRO A 59 -0.39 18.68 2.40
C PRO A 59 -0.72 17.90 3.68
N ARG A 60 -2.01 17.73 3.95
CA ARG A 60 -2.48 16.87 5.04
C ARG A 60 -2.03 15.45 4.70
N THR A 61 -1.20 14.89 5.57
CA THR A 61 -0.74 13.52 5.45
C THR A 61 -1.67 12.66 6.28
N GLU A 62 -2.29 11.65 5.66
CA GLU A 62 -3.16 10.72 6.34
C GLU A 62 -2.43 9.39 6.53
N LEU A 63 -2.59 8.76 7.70
CA LEU A 63 -2.00 7.46 7.99
C LEU A 63 -3.11 6.41 7.93
N LEU A 64 -2.91 5.37 7.12
CA LEU A 64 -3.72 4.16 7.18
C LEU A 64 -2.99 3.15 8.04
N ASN A 65 -3.41 3.02 9.30
CA ASN A 65 -2.84 2.03 10.22
C ASN A 65 -3.34 0.64 9.85
N PHE A 66 -2.51 -0.39 10.02
CA PHE A 66 -2.91 -1.77 9.74
C PHE A 66 -4.02 -2.28 10.66
N SER A 67 -4.04 -1.80 11.91
CA SER A 67 -5.15 -2.06 12.84
C SER A 67 -6.52 -1.65 12.29
N GLU A 68 -6.56 -0.61 11.46
CA GLU A 68 -7.81 -0.10 10.88
C GLU A 68 -8.17 -0.83 9.58
N ARG A 69 -7.15 -1.31 8.87
CA ARG A 69 -7.29 -2.10 7.65
C ARG A 69 -7.90 -3.48 7.95
N PHE A 70 -7.60 -4.09 9.10
CA PHE A 70 -8.25 -5.33 9.54
C PHE A 70 -9.78 -5.25 9.66
N ASN A 71 -10.33 -4.04 9.78
CA ASN A 71 -11.78 -3.84 9.79
C ASN A 71 -12.36 -3.65 8.39
N ALA A 72 -11.53 -3.51 7.36
CA ALA A 72 -11.97 -3.54 5.99
C ALA A 72 -12.20 -5.00 5.60
N GLU A 73 -13.47 -5.40 5.43
CA GLU A 73 -13.79 -6.71 4.88
C GLU A 73 -13.17 -6.84 3.48
N LEU A 74 -11.98 -7.46 3.39
CA LEU A 74 -11.39 -7.77 2.09
C LEU A 74 -12.28 -8.79 1.38
N PRO A 75 -12.41 -8.71 0.05
CA PRO A 75 -13.32 -9.56 -0.69
C PRO A 75 -12.91 -11.02 -0.49
N LEU A 76 -13.89 -11.90 -0.30
CA LEU A 76 -13.75 -13.35 -0.07
C LEU A 76 -12.87 -14.10 -1.09
N ARG A 77 -12.43 -13.46 -2.17
CA ARG A 77 -11.58 -14.02 -3.23
C ARG A 77 -10.10 -13.66 -3.10
N GLY A 78 -9.74 -12.92 -2.05
CA GLY A 78 -8.38 -12.47 -1.77
C GLY A 78 -7.89 -11.37 -2.72
N VAL A 79 -6.93 -10.58 -2.26
CA VAL A 79 -6.40 -9.41 -2.99
C VAL A 79 -4.90 -9.58 -3.21
N HIS A 80 -4.41 -9.28 -4.42
CA HIS A 80 -2.99 -9.09 -4.66
C HIS A 80 -2.57 -7.68 -4.21
N LEU A 81 -1.55 -7.60 -3.36
CA LEU A 81 -1.04 -6.34 -2.82
C LEU A 81 0.37 -6.09 -3.35
N SER A 82 0.55 -5.09 -4.20
CA SER A 82 1.87 -4.63 -4.63
C SER A 82 2.22 -3.33 -3.92
N ILE A 83 2.99 -3.41 -2.84
CA ILE A 83 3.38 -2.27 -2.00
C ILE A 83 4.84 -1.96 -2.30
N ILE A 84 5.14 -0.81 -2.89
CA ILE A 84 6.50 -0.37 -3.20
C ILE A 84 6.85 0.76 -2.26
N VAL A 85 7.44 0.38 -1.13
CA VAL A 85 7.85 1.30 -0.07
C VAL A 85 9.18 0.85 0.51
N CYS A 86 10.04 1.80 0.88
CA CYS A 86 11.36 1.50 1.44
C CYS A 86 11.24 0.76 2.78
N ASP A 87 11.96 -0.36 2.91
CA ASP A 87 12.15 -1.09 4.19
C ASP A 87 10.84 -1.56 4.84
N PHE A 88 9.80 -1.78 4.03
CA PHE A 88 8.47 -2.08 4.54
C PHE A 88 8.27 -3.57 4.79
N ALA A 89 8.79 -4.44 3.91
CA ALA A 89 8.69 -5.90 4.04
C ALA A 89 9.76 -6.52 4.95
N THR A 90 10.48 -5.71 5.72
CA THR A 90 11.55 -6.19 6.59
C THR A 90 10.97 -7.10 7.66
N GLN A 91 11.56 -8.28 7.80
CA GLN A 91 11.15 -9.32 8.73
C GLN A 91 12.26 -9.57 9.73
N GLU A 92 11.90 -9.66 11.00
CA GLU A 92 12.78 -10.22 12.02
C GLU A 92 12.65 -11.74 12.01
N MET A 93 13.80 -12.39 11.93
CA MET A 93 13.92 -13.84 11.92
C MET A 93 15.02 -14.24 12.90
N ALA A 94 14.70 -15.14 13.82
CA ALA A 94 15.68 -15.88 14.61
C ALA A 94 15.49 -17.38 14.38
N PRO A 95 16.52 -18.22 14.58
CA PRO A 95 16.40 -19.66 14.38
C PRO A 95 15.29 -20.25 15.26
N GLY A 96 14.28 -20.84 14.63
CA GLY A 96 13.13 -21.46 15.32
C GLY A 96 11.91 -20.54 15.48
N ASP A 97 12.03 -19.24 15.17
CA ASP A 97 10.93 -18.29 15.24
C ASP A 97 10.19 -18.19 13.89
N GLU A 98 8.89 -17.91 13.95
CA GLU A 98 8.15 -17.44 12.78
C GLU A 98 8.62 -16.03 12.39
N ALA A 99 8.61 -15.73 11.10
CA ALA A 99 9.04 -14.43 10.62
C ALA A 99 8.09 -13.33 11.11
N LEU A 100 8.58 -12.41 11.93
CA LEU A 100 7.80 -11.32 12.47
C LEU A 100 7.96 -10.08 11.58
N GLY A 101 6.85 -9.58 11.04
CA GLY A 101 6.87 -8.42 10.17
C GLY A 101 5.49 -8.11 9.59
N ILE A 102 5.45 -7.19 8.62
CA ILE A 102 4.17 -6.76 8.04
C ILE A 102 3.57 -7.75 7.06
N ILE A 103 4.40 -8.60 6.45
CA ILE A 103 3.94 -9.54 5.42
C ILE A 103 2.95 -10.58 5.97
N PRO A 104 3.20 -11.26 7.11
CA PRO A 104 2.18 -12.13 7.73
C PRO A 104 0.89 -11.40 8.05
N VAL A 105 0.97 -10.14 8.50
CA VAL A 105 -0.19 -9.29 8.79
C VAL A 105 -1.03 -9.05 7.54
N LEU A 106 -0.40 -8.72 6.41
CA LEU A 106 -1.08 -8.49 5.13
C LEU A 106 -1.74 -9.76 4.58
N VAL A 107 -1.13 -10.92 4.77
CA VAL A 107 -1.71 -12.21 4.37
C VAL A 107 -2.88 -12.57 5.28
N TYR A 108 -2.73 -12.39 6.60
CA TYR A 108 -3.80 -12.61 7.58
C TYR A 108 -5.01 -11.69 7.32
N ASP A 109 -4.78 -10.47 6.84
CA ASP A 109 -5.80 -9.49 6.45
C ASP A 109 -6.63 -9.93 5.22
N GLY A 110 -6.23 -11.00 4.51
CA GLY A 110 -6.89 -11.48 3.29
C GLY A 110 -6.11 -11.17 1.99
N GLY A 111 -4.85 -10.77 2.11
CA GLY A 111 -3.92 -10.72 0.99
C GLY A 111 -3.64 -12.12 0.46
N ALA A 112 -4.14 -12.45 -0.74
CA ALA A 112 -3.84 -13.73 -1.39
C ALA A 112 -2.39 -13.80 -1.87
N SER A 113 -1.80 -12.65 -2.18
CA SER A 113 -0.39 -12.51 -2.53
C SER A 113 0.09 -11.10 -2.22
N VAL A 114 1.34 -10.98 -1.80
CA VAL A 114 1.96 -9.71 -1.41
C VAL A 114 3.30 -9.60 -2.12
N LEU A 115 3.51 -8.48 -2.81
CA LEU A 115 4.77 -8.08 -3.43
C LEU A 115 5.24 -6.80 -2.74
N ASP A 116 6.45 -6.83 -2.20
CA ASP A 116 7.00 -5.73 -1.41
C ASP A 116 8.54 -5.78 -1.34
N CYS A 117 9.17 -4.76 -0.76
CA CYS A 117 10.61 -4.57 -0.70
C CYS A 117 11.16 -4.94 0.69
N ILE A 118 11.99 -5.99 0.75
CA ILE A 118 12.56 -6.55 1.99
C ILE A 118 13.69 -5.70 2.59
N TRP A 119 14.24 -4.77 1.81
CA TRP A 119 15.29 -3.85 2.25
C TRP A 119 15.01 -2.44 1.71
N PRO A 120 15.71 -1.40 2.21
CA PRO A 120 15.60 -0.06 1.66
C PRO A 120 15.96 -0.04 0.17
N ILE A 121 15.06 0.53 -0.64
CA ILE A 121 15.27 0.73 -2.08
C ILE A 121 15.27 2.21 -2.44
N ASP A 122 16.00 2.57 -3.49
CA ASP A 122 15.90 3.91 -4.08
C ASP A 122 14.53 4.08 -4.76
N SER A 123 13.85 5.21 -4.53
CA SER A 123 12.50 5.42 -5.07
C SER A 123 12.45 5.46 -6.61
N ARG A 124 13.52 5.88 -7.28
CA ARG A 124 13.60 5.83 -8.76
C ARG A 124 13.69 4.39 -9.23
N ALA A 125 14.52 3.57 -8.57
CA ALA A 125 14.63 2.15 -8.87
C ALA A 125 13.29 1.41 -8.64
N GLY A 126 12.60 1.70 -7.53
CA GLY A 126 11.27 1.16 -7.25
C GLY A 126 10.26 1.51 -8.35
N ARG A 127 10.26 2.76 -8.85
CA ARG A 127 9.34 3.19 -9.92
C ARG A 127 9.63 2.49 -11.24
N ALA A 128 10.91 2.39 -11.59
CA ALA A 128 11.34 1.71 -12.80
C ALA A 128 10.97 0.21 -12.75
N SER A 129 11.26 -0.45 -11.63
CA SER A 129 10.92 -1.86 -11.43
C SER A 129 9.42 -2.11 -11.50
N SER A 130 8.60 -1.29 -10.83
CA SER A 130 7.14 -1.43 -10.89
C SER A 130 6.59 -1.18 -12.31
N GLY A 131 7.17 -0.20 -13.01
CA GLY A 131 6.78 0.11 -14.39
C GLY A 131 7.05 -1.06 -15.34
N ASN A 132 8.27 -1.61 -15.29
CA ASN A 132 8.65 -2.77 -16.10
C ASN A 132 7.79 -4.00 -15.77
N PHE A 133 7.55 -4.26 -14.48
CA PHE A 133 6.70 -5.36 -14.04
C PHE A 133 5.30 -5.30 -14.67
N TYR A 134 4.64 -4.14 -14.67
CA TYR A 134 3.31 -4.01 -15.27
C TYR A 134 3.32 -4.07 -16.81
N ILE A 135 4.41 -3.63 -17.45
CA ILE A 135 4.58 -3.77 -18.90
C ILE A 135 4.69 -5.25 -19.27
N GLU A 136 5.56 -6.00 -18.59
CA GLU A 136 5.75 -7.44 -18.82
C GLU A 136 4.48 -8.24 -18.48
N LEU A 137 3.79 -7.88 -17.41
CA LEU A 137 2.52 -8.50 -17.04
C LEU A 137 1.45 -8.30 -18.12
N ALA A 138 1.35 -7.08 -18.67
CA ALA A 138 0.39 -6.81 -19.75
C ALA A 138 0.70 -7.67 -20.99
N GLN A 139 1.99 -7.79 -21.35
CA GLN A 139 2.43 -8.62 -22.48
C GLN A 139 2.18 -10.12 -22.27
N ALA A 140 2.29 -10.60 -21.03
CA ALA A 140 2.04 -12.01 -20.71
C ALA A 140 0.54 -12.39 -20.70
N LEU A 141 -0.36 -11.40 -20.70
CA LEU A 141 -1.81 -11.60 -20.70
C LEU A 141 -2.45 -11.46 -22.10
N GLU A 142 -1.67 -11.07 -23.11
CA GLU A 142 -2.01 -11.06 -24.54
C GLU A 142 -1.68 -12.41 -25.20
#